data_AF-A0A7W1TRR0-F1
#
_entry.id   AF-A0A7W1TRR0-F1
#
_cell.length_a   1.000
_cell.length_b   1.000
_cell.length_c   1.000
_cell.angle_alpha   90.00
_cell.angle_beta   90.00
_cell.angle_gamma   90.00
#
_symmetry.space_group_name_H-M   'P 1'
#
loop_
_entity.id
_entity.type
_entity.pdbx_description
1 polymer ?
#
loop_
_entity_poly.entity_id
_entity_poly.type
_entity_poly.pdbx_seq_one_letter_code
_entity_poly.pdbx_strand_id
1 'polypeptide(L)'
;MEQPNTRDTLALELEQLGVQAGMTVLVHSALSALGYVCGGPVAVIQALMDVLTQLLPGCRYHASQQVAVIQALMDVLTPEGTLVMPTHSSDLSDPAQWHHPPVPEAWWPVMRATMPAFDPQ
;
A
#
# COMPACT_ATOMS: atom_id res chain seq x y z
N MET A 1 -19.72 3.54 20.84
CA MET A 1 -19.48 4.25 19.57
C MET A 1 -18.03 4.00 19.22
N GLU A 2 -17.76 3.19 18.20
CA GLU A 2 -16.40 3.01 17.68
C GLU A 2 -15.90 4.36 17.15
N GLN A 3 -14.73 4.77 17.61
CA GLN A 3 -14.07 5.98 17.10
C GLN A 3 -13.36 5.63 15.77
N PRO A 4 -13.34 6.53 14.78
CA PRO A 4 -12.69 6.27 13.50
C PRO A 4 -11.16 6.17 13.69
N ASN A 5 -10.54 5.20 13.03
CA ASN A 5 -9.09 5.08 13.01
C ASN A 5 -8.45 6.26 12.27
N THR A 6 -7.46 6.88 12.91
CA THR A 6 -6.67 7.99 12.39
C THR A 6 -5.20 7.61 12.39
N ARG A 7 -4.36 8.42 11.74
CA ARG A 7 -2.90 8.24 11.78
C ARG A 7 -2.37 8.18 13.22
N ASP A 8 -2.80 9.12 14.06
CA ASP A 8 -2.27 9.27 15.41
C ASP A 8 -2.72 8.11 16.32
N THR A 9 -3.96 7.62 16.16
CA THR A 9 -4.43 6.44 16.92
C THR A 9 -3.72 5.17 16.47
N LEU A 10 -3.47 5.00 15.17
CA LEU A 10 -2.72 3.85 14.63
C LEU A 10 -1.24 3.86 15.04
N ALA A 11 -0.60 5.03 15.07
CA ALA A 11 0.80 5.16 15.51
C ALA A 11 0.93 4.73 16.98
N LEU A 12 0.03 5.20 17.84
CA LEU A 12 0.00 4.80 19.24
C LEU A 12 -0.21 3.28 19.42
N GLU A 13 -1.11 2.69 18.65
CA GLU A 13 -1.36 1.25 18.68
C GLU A 13 -0.14 0.43 18.23
N LEU A 14 0.58 0.90 17.20
CA LEU A 14 1.81 0.25 16.72
C LEU A 14 2.94 0.34 17.74
N GLU A 15 3.09 1.47 18.43
CA GLU A 15 4.03 1.62 19.54
C GLU A 15 3.68 0.68 20.70
N GLN A 16 2.40 0.57 21.05
CA GLN A 16 1.92 -0.36 22.08
C GLN A 16 2.14 -1.82 21.70
N LEU A 17 2.08 -2.15 20.40
CA LEU A 17 2.43 -3.47 19.87
C LEU A 17 3.95 -3.74 19.90
N GLY A 18 4.76 -2.72 20.16
CA GLY A 18 6.21 -2.82 20.31
C GLY A 18 7.00 -2.43 19.06
N VAL A 19 6.36 -1.79 18.07
CA VAL A 19 7.08 -1.16 16.97
C VAL A 19 7.79 0.09 17.50
N GLN A 20 9.08 0.23 17.21
CA GLN A 20 9.90 1.32 17.73
C GLN A 20 10.68 1.99 16.61
N ALA A 21 11.13 3.21 16.88
CA ALA A 21 12.03 3.95 16.03
C ALA A 21 13.29 3.14 15.70
N GLY A 22 13.76 3.22 14.45
CA GLY A 22 14.95 2.53 13.98
C GLY A 22 14.77 1.04 13.63
N MET A 23 13.57 0.47 13.79
CA MET A 23 13.31 -0.91 13.39
C MET A 23 13.27 -1.09 11.87
N THR A 24 13.64 -2.28 11.40
CA THR A 24 13.35 -2.74 10.03
C THR A 24 12.11 -3.63 10.07
N VAL A 25 11.03 -3.24 9.41
CA VAL A 25 9.73 -3.93 9.45
C VAL A 25 9.24 -4.25 8.04
N LEU A 26 8.89 -5.51 7.82
CA LEU A 26 8.15 -5.96 6.63
C LEU A 26 6.65 -5.98 6.96
N VAL A 27 5.84 -5.24 6.20
CA VAL A 27 4.41 -5.06 6.50
C VAL A 27 3.53 -5.72 5.46
N HIS A 28 2.50 -6.42 5.95
CA HIS A 28 1.35 -6.84 5.17
C HIS A 28 0.10 -6.22 5.81
N SER A 29 -0.72 -5.52 5.02
CA SER A 29 -1.92 -4.85 5.51
C SER A 29 -3.16 -5.27 4.74
N ALA A 30 -4.25 -5.53 5.45
CA ALA A 30 -5.58 -5.70 4.86
C ALA A 30 -6.46 -4.50 5.27
N LEU A 31 -6.65 -3.55 4.35
CA LEU A 31 -7.43 -2.32 4.60
C LEU A 31 -8.86 -2.60 5.10
N SER A 32 -9.46 -3.71 4.68
CA SER A 32 -10.80 -4.14 5.12
C SER A 32 -10.84 -4.60 6.59
N ALA A 33 -9.71 -4.92 7.20
CA ALA A 33 -9.62 -5.36 8.59
C ALA A 33 -9.50 -4.19 9.60
N LEU A 34 -9.36 -2.95 9.13
CA LEU A 34 -9.11 -1.76 9.96
C LEU A 34 -10.39 -1.01 10.39
N GLY A 35 -11.58 -1.54 10.13
CA GLY A 35 -12.86 -0.91 10.52
C GLY A 35 -13.30 0.28 9.63
N TYR A 36 -14.27 1.08 10.11
CA TYR A 36 -14.84 2.20 9.34
C TYR A 36 -13.91 3.41 9.28
N VAL A 37 -13.58 3.81 8.05
CA VAL A 37 -12.79 5.00 7.74
C VAL A 37 -13.73 6.05 7.12
N CYS A 38 -13.81 7.26 7.69
CA CYS A 38 -14.68 8.32 7.17
C CYS A 38 -14.33 8.65 5.71
N GLY A 39 -15.25 8.37 4.78
CA GLY A 39 -15.08 8.54 3.33
C GLY A 39 -14.38 7.37 2.62
N GLY A 40 -14.31 6.21 3.28
CA GLY A 40 -13.66 5.00 2.79
C GLY A 40 -12.14 5.17 2.64
N PRO A 41 -11.45 4.21 2.02
CA PRO A 41 -10.00 4.34 1.84
C PRO A 41 -9.64 5.53 0.94
N VAL A 42 -10.52 5.96 0.01
CA VAL A 42 -10.25 7.07 -0.94
C VAL A 42 -10.10 8.43 -0.24
N ALA A 43 -11.04 8.80 0.63
CA ALA A 43 -11.11 10.17 1.17
C ALA A 43 -9.97 10.52 2.14
N VAL A 44 -9.49 9.53 2.90
CA VAL A 44 -8.36 9.70 3.84
C VAL A 44 -7.05 9.98 3.10
N ILE A 45 -6.98 9.60 1.84
CA ILE A 45 -5.74 9.58 1.06
C ILE A 45 -5.61 10.84 0.24
N GLN A 46 -6.74 11.36 -0.24
CA GLN A 46 -6.83 12.73 -0.69
C GLN A 46 -6.51 13.72 0.43
N ALA A 47 -7.03 13.53 1.65
CA ALA A 47 -6.74 14.43 2.76
C ALA A 47 -5.26 14.45 3.20
N LEU A 48 -4.59 13.29 3.23
CA LEU A 48 -3.16 13.20 3.56
C LEU A 48 -2.26 13.70 2.43
N MET A 49 -2.62 13.45 1.17
CA MET A 49 -1.92 14.03 0.03
C MET A 49 -2.05 15.56 0.01
N ASP A 50 -3.20 16.13 0.37
CA ASP A 50 -3.36 17.58 0.48
C ASP A 50 -2.47 18.21 1.57
N VAL A 51 -2.18 17.48 2.65
CA VAL A 51 -1.32 17.94 3.76
C VAL A 51 0.17 17.75 3.44
N LEU A 52 0.57 16.62 2.83
CA LEU A 52 1.97 16.32 2.51
C LEU A 52 2.45 17.04 1.23
N THR A 53 1.57 17.30 0.26
CA THR A 53 1.92 17.99 -0.99
C THR A 53 2.09 19.50 -0.81
N GLN A 54 1.61 20.07 0.31
CA GLN A 54 1.96 21.45 0.69
C GLN A 54 3.39 21.59 1.23
N LEU A 55 4.07 20.49 1.58
CA LEU A 55 5.41 20.50 2.16
C LEU A 55 6.55 20.27 1.15
N LEU A 56 6.26 19.92 -0.11
CA LEU A 56 7.29 19.76 -1.15
C LEU A 56 6.83 20.31 -2.51
N PRO A 57 7.36 21.46 -2.97
CA PRO A 57 7.02 22.00 -4.29
C PRO A 57 7.59 21.11 -5.40
N GLY A 58 6.72 20.56 -6.26
CA GLY A 58 7.09 20.06 -7.59
C GLY A 58 6.61 18.65 -7.97
N CYS A 59 6.19 17.80 -7.02
CA CYS A 59 5.82 16.42 -7.33
C CYS A 59 4.31 16.29 -7.59
N ARG A 60 3.92 16.18 -8.86
CA ARG A 60 2.55 15.81 -9.25
C ARG A 60 2.47 14.29 -9.33
N TYR A 61 1.78 13.66 -8.37
CA TYR A 61 1.47 12.24 -8.41
C TYR A 61 -0.05 12.04 -8.55
N HIS A 62 -0.47 11.14 -9.44
CA HIS A 62 -1.87 10.72 -9.58
C HIS A 62 -2.16 9.55 -8.64
N ALA A 63 -3.15 9.72 -7.77
CA ALA A 63 -3.35 8.98 -6.53
C ALA A 63 -4.00 7.59 -6.66
N SER A 64 -3.63 6.68 -5.75
CA SER A 64 -4.47 5.54 -5.31
C SER A 64 -4.25 5.15 -3.82
N GLN A 65 -5.33 5.24 -3.06
CA GLN A 65 -5.79 4.45 -1.90
C GLN A 65 -4.92 3.79 -0.76
N GLN A 66 -3.62 4.08 -0.48
CA GLN A 66 -2.89 3.52 0.72
C GLN A 66 -2.37 4.40 1.93
N VAL A 67 -2.66 5.68 2.14
CA VAL A 67 -1.77 6.60 2.91
C VAL A 67 -1.83 6.63 4.46
N ALA A 68 -2.94 6.37 5.18
CA ALA A 68 -2.98 6.57 6.65
C ALA A 68 -2.14 5.58 7.47
N VAL A 69 -2.15 4.30 7.10
CA VAL A 69 -1.35 3.25 7.76
C VAL A 69 0.12 3.43 7.46
N ILE A 70 0.44 3.78 6.21
CA ILE A 70 1.82 4.04 5.78
C ILE A 70 2.40 5.20 6.58
N GLN A 71 1.65 6.29 6.74
CA GLN A 71 2.13 7.43 7.51
C GLN A 71 2.29 7.09 8.99
N ALA A 72 1.37 6.34 9.60
CA ALA A 72 1.52 5.90 10.99
C ALA A 72 2.77 5.02 11.19
N LEU A 73 3.05 4.11 10.26
CA LEU A 73 4.28 3.30 10.28
C LEU A 73 5.53 4.17 10.11
N MET A 74 5.52 5.15 9.20
CA MET A 74 6.64 6.09 9.01
C MET A 74 6.88 6.95 10.26
N ASP A 75 5.82 7.41 10.92
CA ASP A 75 5.91 8.23 12.13
C ASP A 75 6.55 7.45 13.28
N VAL A 76 6.18 6.17 13.46
CA VAL A 76 6.73 5.30 14.52
C VAL A 76 8.15 4.83 14.20
N LEU A 77 8.42 4.48 12.94
CA LEU A 77 9.73 3.95 12.53
C LEU A 77 10.82 5.02 12.45
N THR A 78 10.42 6.28 12.26
CA THR A 78 11.27 7.45 12.03
C THR A 78 12.18 7.29 10.79
N PRO A 79 12.90 8.33 10.35
CA PRO A 79 13.83 8.24 9.21
C PRO A 79 14.98 7.24 9.41
N GLU A 80 15.27 6.87 10.66
CA GLU A 80 16.31 5.90 11.03
C GLU A 80 15.84 4.44 10.86
N GLY A 81 14.54 4.21 10.74
CA GLY A 81 13.95 2.89 10.49
C GLY A 81 13.89 2.52 9.01
N THR A 82 13.41 1.31 8.72
CA THR A 82 13.19 0.83 7.35
C THR A 82 11.85 0.14 7.24
N LEU A 83 10.99 0.66 6.36
CA LEU A 83 9.70 0.07 6.03
C LEU A 83 9.82 -0.67 4.70
N VAL A 84 9.53 -1.98 4.71
CA VAL A 84 9.50 -2.82 3.51
C VAL A 84 8.08 -3.28 3.25
N MET A 85 7.65 -3.23 2.00
CA MET A 85 6.37 -3.78 1.56
C MET A 85 6.57 -4.66 0.33
N PRO A 86 5.91 -5.83 0.26
CA PRO A 86 5.96 -6.67 -0.93
C PRO A 86 5.10 -6.06 -2.05
N THR A 87 5.70 -5.85 -3.22
CA THR A 87 5.06 -5.32 -4.44
C THR A 87 4.98 -6.42 -5.50
N HIS A 88 4.32 -7.53 -5.17
CA HIS A 88 4.20 -8.67 -6.07
C HIS A 88 3.42 -8.32 -7.34
N SER A 89 3.88 -8.84 -8.48
CA SER A 89 3.25 -8.67 -9.79
C SER A 89 2.99 -10.04 -10.44
N SER A 90 2.22 -10.90 -9.75
CA SER A 90 1.97 -12.29 -10.16
C SER A 90 1.32 -12.42 -11.54
N ASP A 91 0.62 -11.38 -11.98
CA ASP A 91 -0.05 -11.33 -13.29
C ASP A 91 0.95 -11.23 -14.46
N LEU A 92 2.24 -11.00 -14.20
CA LEU A 92 3.32 -11.06 -15.19
C LEU A 92 3.99 -12.46 -15.29
N SER A 93 3.39 -13.49 -14.69
CA SER A 93 3.89 -14.87 -14.79
C SER A 93 3.35 -15.59 -16.04
N ASP A 94 3.90 -16.77 -16.36
CA ASP A 94 3.41 -17.57 -17.50
C ASP A 94 1.93 -17.97 -17.29
N PRO A 95 1.02 -17.62 -18.24
CA PRO A 95 -0.40 -17.93 -18.11
C PRO A 95 -0.71 -19.44 -18.02
N ALA A 96 0.22 -20.30 -18.44
CA ALA A 96 0.09 -21.75 -18.26
C ALA A 96 0.11 -22.19 -16.79
N GLN A 97 0.60 -21.34 -15.87
CA GLN A 97 0.66 -21.61 -14.43
C GLN A 97 -0.51 -20.98 -13.65
N TRP A 98 -1.44 -20.30 -14.33
CA TRP A 98 -2.53 -19.59 -13.66
C TRP A 98 -3.68 -20.52 -13.29
N HIS A 99 -4.11 -20.44 -12.04
CA HIS A 99 -5.21 -21.26 -11.50
C HIS A 99 -6.36 -20.42 -10.93
N HIS A 100 -6.18 -19.11 -10.73
CA HIS A 100 -7.13 -18.24 -10.02
C HIS A 100 -7.34 -16.88 -10.72
N PRO A 101 -8.07 -16.82 -11.84
CA PRO A 101 -8.62 -17.95 -12.61
C PRO A 101 -7.64 -18.47 -13.67
N PRO A 102 -7.82 -19.71 -14.18
CA PRO A 102 -7.11 -20.16 -15.37
C PRO A 102 -7.66 -19.48 -16.64
N VAL A 103 -6.84 -19.43 -17.69
CA VAL A 103 -7.23 -18.91 -19.02
C VAL A 103 -7.08 -19.99 -20.10
N PRO A 104 -7.87 -19.95 -21.21
CA PRO A 104 -7.76 -20.93 -22.28
C PRO A 104 -6.35 -21.03 -22.88
N GLU A 105 -5.88 -22.25 -23.13
CA GLU A 105 -4.54 -22.51 -23.69
C GLU A 105 -4.30 -21.81 -25.04
N ALA A 106 -5.35 -21.68 -25.85
CA ALA A 106 -5.30 -20.95 -27.12
C ALA A 106 -4.89 -19.47 -26.97
N TRP A 107 -5.05 -18.87 -25.79
CA TRP A 107 -4.70 -17.47 -25.53
C TRP A 107 -3.25 -17.29 -25.09
N TRP A 108 -2.58 -18.33 -24.59
CA TRP A 108 -1.23 -18.22 -24.02
C TRP A 108 -0.20 -17.62 -25.00
N PRO A 109 -0.14 -18.02 -26.30
CA PRO A 109 0.85 -17.44 -27.21
C PRO A 109 0.66 -15.94 -27.42
N VAL A 110 -0.59 -15.48 -27.53
CA VAL A 110 -0.91 -14.06 -27.68
C VAL A 110 -0.53 -13.30 -26.43
N MET A 111 -0.93 -13.80 -25.25
CA MET A 111 -0.60 -13.17 -23.97
C MET A 111 0.90 -13.03 -23.78
N ARG A 112 1.70 -14.09 -24.05
CA ARG A 112 3.17 -14.02 -23.96
C ARG A 112 3.78 -13.01 -24.94
N ALA A 113 3.19 -12.86 -26.12
CA ALA A 113 3.68 -11.93 -27.13
C ALA A 113 3.32 -10.47 -26.85
N THR A 114 2.22 -10.22 -26.12
CA THR A 114 1.69 -8.87 -25.90
C THR A 114 1.78 -8.38 -24.45
N MET A 115 2.10 -9.25 -23.49
CA MET A 115 2.26 -8.88 -22.08
C MET A 115 3.36 -7.82 -21.96
N PRO A 116 3.06 -6.65 -21.36
CA PRO A 116 4.07 -5.63 -21.14
C PRO A 116 5.20 -6.17 -20.26
N ALA A 117 6.43 -5.73 -20.56
CA ALA A 117 7.55 -5.97 -19.66
C ALA A 117 7.32 -5.26 -18.32
N PHE A 118 7.88 -5.82 -17.25
CA PHE A 118 7.88 -5.18 -15.94
C PHE A 118 8.61 -3.83 -15.98
N ASP A 119 8.00 -2.80 -15.40
CA ASP A 119 8.60 -1.49 -15.18
C ASP A 119 8.53 -1.17 -13.67
N PRO A 120 9.67 -0.93 -13.00
CA PRO A 120 9.69 -0.60 -11.57
C PRO A 120 9.34 0.87 -11.24
N GLN A 121 9.18 1.75 -12.24
CA GLN A 121 8.96 3.20 -12.06
C GLN A 121 7.48 3.59 -12.02
#